data_AF-M0MFP6-F1
#
_entry.id   AF-M0MFP6-F1
#
_cell.length_a   1.000
_cell.length_b   1.000
_cell.length_c   1.000
_cell.angle_alpha   90.00
_cell.angle_beta   90.00
_cell.angle_gamma   90.00
#
_symmetry.space_group_name_H-M   'P 1'
#
loop_
_entity.id
_entity.type
_entity.pdbx_description
1 polymer ?
#
loop_
_entity_poly.entity_id
_entity_poly.type
_entity_poly.pdbx_seq_one_letter_code
_entity_poly.pdbx_strand_id
1 'polypeptide(L)'
;MDTTRRRFLAAGAAGIAGLGTLGSASAAPDTHTLTVDGFGPPTTYSFTVGGDLEKSTADGATIDRSDRIVGRSAHGAVGDGKDAYTFTGELSSFDFDGLGEINVLLDGEPAHVGNRPDHTLVIEGFGTTTPYSFVIGKGTASQSDACDASVNDSDQTTDFGTGGAVRSGTDAYVYDGFLQSFDFDRPGEINVTIDGEAAHVGRRPDRTLTIAGDGEYTPYEFSVSGSIRGIIEIDEERAIVDSPTVSGAVSGDGRDTYTYDGDLTELTYPDDCSPVIHSNDEVVTSTDY
;
A
#
# COMPACT_ATOMS: atom_id res chain seq x y z
N MET A 1 24.00 1.72 12.98
CA MET A 1 23.76 2.40 14.28
C MET A 1 23.39 3.84 13.98
N ASP A 2 22.10 4.13 13.90
CA ASP A 2 21.57 5.44 14.24
C ASP A 2 20.16 5.21 14.78
N THR A 3 19.96 5.51 16.06
CA THR A 3 18.71 5.31 16.78
C THR A 3 18.21 6.67 17.21
N THR A 4 17.45 7.35 16.36
CA THR A 4 16.83 8.62 16.70
C THR A 4 15.58 8.35 17.54
N ARG A 5 15.76 8.32 18.86
CA ARG A 5 14.65 8.19 19.83
C ARG A 5 13.76 9.43 19.78
N ARG A 6 12.55 9.27 19.25
CA ARG A 6 11.46 10.27 19.27
C ARG A 6 11.00 10.49 20.71
N ARG A 7 11.06 11.73 21.19
CA ARG A 7 10.56 12.13 22.52
C ARG A 7 9.20 12.80 22.36
N PHE A 8 8.17 12.25 23.00
CA PHE A 8 6.84 12.84 23.10
C PHE A 8 6.56 13.23 24.55
N LEU A 9 5.97 14.41 24.77
CA LEU A 9 5.43 14.82 26.07
C LEU A 9 3.92 14.56 26.08
N ALA A 10 3.45 13.78 27.06
CA ALA A 10 2.03 13.56 27.33
C ALA A 10 1.61 14.40 28.55
N ALA A 11 0.55 15.21 28.40
CA ALA A 11 -0.12 15.89 29.51
C ALA A 11 -1.56 15.39 29.59
N GLY A 12 -1.91 14.74 30.70
CA GLY A 12 -3.26 14.24 30.93
C GLY A 12 -4.15 15.27 31.64
N ALA A 13 -5.43 15.27 31.30
CA ALA A 13 -6.48 15.88 32.11
C ALA A 13 -7.76 15.03 32.08
N ALA A 14 -8.34 14.82 33.26
CA ALA A 14 -9.55 14.06 33.50
C ALA A 14 -10.80 14.98 33.50
N GLY A 15 -11.97 14.44 33.12
CA GLY A 15 -13.27 15.12 33.24
C GLY A 15 -14.47 14.16 33.08
N ILE A 16 -15.54 14.43 33.82
CA ILE A 16 -16.59 13.48 34.28
C ILE A 16 -17.98 13.70 33.63
N ALA A 17 -18.66 12.58 33.37
CA ALA A 17 -20.10 12.23 33.28
C ALA A 17 -21.24 13.28 33.12
N GLY A 18 -22.19 12.96 32.22
CA GLY A 18 -23.59 13.43 32.26
C GLY A 18 -24.52 12.59 31.36
N LEU A 19 -25.51 11.93 31.96
CA LEU A 19 -26.54 11.08 31.32
C LEU A 19 -27.77 11.91 30.89
N GLY A 20 -28.26 11.73 29.66
CA GLY A 20 -29.50 12.36 29.19
C GLY A 20 -30.09 11.74 27.91
N THR A 21 -31.20 11.02 28.07
CA THR A 21 -32.29 10.64 27.14
C THR A 21 -32.13 10.75 25.61
N LEU A 22 -32.25 9.59 24.95
CA LEU A 22 -32.23 9.36 23.50
C LEU A 22 -33.53 9.84 22.81
N GLY A 23 -33.43 10.92 22.04
CA GLY A 23 -34.21 11.05 20.81
C GLY A 23 -33.38 10.46 19.69
N SER A 24 -33.99 9.67 18.79
CA SER A 24 -33.34 9.24 17.55
C SER A 24 -33.13 10.46 16.64
N ALA A 25 -32.09 11.24 16.94
CA ALA A 25 -31.36 11.92 15.91
C ALA A 25 -30.86 10.83 14.95
N SER A 26 -31.12 10.98 13.65
CA SER A 26 -30.14 10.49 12.69
C SER A 26 -28.81 10.99 13.21
N ALA A 27 -27.91 10.10 13.66
CA ALA A 27 -26.56 10.53 13.97
C ALA A 27 -26.11 11.35 12.77
N ALA A 28 -25.73 12.60 12.99
CA ALA A 28 -24.92 13.27 11.97
C ALA A 28 -23.78 12.28 11.69
N PRO A 29 -23.42 12.03 10.42
CA PRO A 29 -22.29 11.16 10.15
C PRO A 29 -21.12 11.66 11.00
N ASP A 30 -20.45 10.76 11.73
CA ASP A 30 -19.38 11.13 12.66
C ASP A 30 -18.34 11.92 11.87
N THR A 31 -18.37 13.24 12.10
CA THR A 31 -17.63 14.21 11.31
C THR A 31 -16.38 14.58 12.08
N HIS A 32 -15.24 14.33 11.47
CA HIS A 32 -13.91 14.55 12.03
C HIS A 32 -13.24 15.77 11.41
N THR A 33 -12.36 16.41 12.16
CA THR A 33 -11.50 17.50 11.68
C THR A 33 -10.04 17.08 11.76
N LEU A 34 -9.34 17.11 10.63
CA LEU A 34 -7.90 16.95 10.56
C LEU A 34 -7.25 18.31 10.39
N THR A 35 -6.33 18.67 11.27
CA THR A 35 -5.54 19.89 11.18
C THR A 35 -4.07 19.51 11.01
N VAL A 36 -3.42 20.04 9.97
CA VAL A 36 -1.99 19.85 9.70
C VAL A 36 -1.30 21.20 9.88
N ASP A 37 -0.47 21.30 10.90
CA ASP A 37 0.28 22.51 11.25
C ASP A 37 1.76 22.30 10.93
N GLY A 38 2.33 23.15 10.07
CA GLY A 38 3.74 23.06 9.69
C GLY A 38 4.62 23.99 10.52
N PHE A 39 5.87 23.57 10.69
CA PHE A 39 6.91 24.39 11.29
C PHE A 39 8.19 24.35 10.44
N GLY A 40 8.51 25.48 9.80
CA GLY A 40 9.75 25.68 9.08
C GLY A 40 9.69 25.34 7.58
N PRO A 41 10.68 24.60 7.04
CA PRO A 41 10.73 24.29 5.60
C PRO A 41 9.45 23.61 5.10
N PRO A 42 9.10 23.78 3.81
CA PRO A 42 7.94 23.11 3.22
C PRO A 42 8.00 21.58 3.40
N THR A 43 6.92 21.01 3.90
CA THR A 43 6.67 19.57 4.04
C THR A 43 5.36 19.24 3.31
N THR A 44 5.42 18.33 2.36
CA THR A 44 4.26 17.80 1.66
C THR A 44 3.63 16.69 2.48
N TYR A 45 2.32 16.52 2.38
CA TYR A 45 1.60 15.42 3.01
C TYR A 45 0.50 14.89 2.09
N SER A 46 0.14 13.64 2.32
CA SER A 46 -1.05 13.02 1.74
C SER A 46 -1.75 12.14 2.77
N PHE A 47 -3.07 12.04 2.67
CA PHE A 47 -3.84 11.14 3.54
C PHE A 47 -5.10 10.67 2.84
N THR A 48 -5.63 9.54 3.29
CA THR A 48 -6.88 8.94 2.79
C THR A 48 -7.83 8.70 3.95
N VAL A 49 -9.12 8.93 3.71
CA VAL A 49 -10.19 8.72 4.71
C VAL A 49 -11.26 7.76 4.22
N GLY A 50 -12.08 7.24 5.14
CA GLY A 50 -13.16 6.32 4.82
C GLY A 50 -14.31 6.95 4.02
N GLY A 51 -14.69 8.18 4.34
CA GLY A 51 -15.90 8.83 3.83
C GLY A 51 -15.67 10.13 3.05
N ASP A 52 -16.67 10.99 3.04
CA ASP A 52 -16.62 12.30 2.36
C ASP A 52 -15.52 13.17 2.96
N LEU A 53 -14.82 13.94 2.11
CA LEU A 53 -13.67 14.77 2.47
C LEU A 53 -13.77 16.16 1.84
N GLU A 54 -13.64 17.20 2.66
CA GLU A 54 -13.67 18.60 2.24
C GLU A 54 -12.56 19.41 2.92
N LYS A 55 -12.09 20.47 2.26
CA LYS A 55 -11.19 21.45 2.89
C LYS A 55 -11.96 22.29 3.89
N SER A 56 -11.30 22.70 4.96
CA SER A 56 -11.88 23.40 6.08
C SER A 56 -11.05 24.63 6.48
N THR A 57 -11.68 25.56 7.18
CA THR A 57 -11.01 26.70 7.84
C THR A 57 -10.97 26.52 9.36
N ALA A 58 -11.14 25.29 9.85
CA ALA A 58 -11.06 24.97 11.27
C ALA A 58 -9.70 25.37 11.86
N ASP A 59 -9.66 25.66 13.16
CA ASP A 59 -8.45 26.03 13.90
C ASP A 59 -7.61 27.18 13.29
N GLY A 60 -8.27 28.06 12.52
CA GLY A 60 -7.64 29.20 11.87
C GLY A 60 -6.88 28.85 10.58
N ALA A 61 -7.06 27.64 10.04
CA ALA A 61 -6.49 27.22 8.77
C ALA A 61 -7.03 28.04 7.59
N THR A 62 -6.25 28.10 6.52
CA THR A 62 -6.68 28.68 5.24
C THR A 62 -6.98 27.58 4.24
N ILE A 63 -7.92 27.84 3.32
CA ILE A 63 -8.11 26.97 2.15
C ILE A 63 -7.09 27.38 1.10
N ASP A 64 -6.01 26.62 0.94
CA ASP A 64 -5.07 26.83 -0.17
C ASP A 64 -5.60 26.16 -1.44
N ARG A 65 -5.40 26.85 -2.57
CA ARG A 65 -5.69 26.34 -3.91
C ARG A 65 -4.67 25.29 -4.37
N SER A 66 -3.48 25.23 -3.77
CA SER A 66 -2.48 24.20 -4.07
C SER A 66 -2.88 22.83 -3.54
N ASP A 67 -3.66 22.79 -2.46
CA ASP A 67 -4.14 21.53 -1.92
C ASP A 67 -5.12 20.90 -2.90
N ARG A 68 -5.11 19.58 -3.00
CA ARG A 68 -5.95 18.83 -3.93
C ARG A 68 -6.65 17.73 -3.18
N ILE A 69 -7.97 17.64 -3.37
CA ILE A 69 -8.75 16.47 -2.99
C ILE A 69 -9.01 15.67 -4.26
N VAL A 70 -8.66 14.39 -4.25
CA VAL A 70 -8.90 13.44 -5.33
C VAL A 70 -9.58 12.23 -4.72
N GLY A 71 -10.88 12.04 -5.00
CA GLY A 71 -11.68 11.06 -4.29
C GLY A 71 -11.74 11.36 -2.80
N ARG A 72 -11.30 10.40 -1.98
CA ARG A 72 -11.27 10.48 -0.50
C ARG A 72 -9.86 10.72 0.04
N SER A 73 -8.98 11.23 -0.81
CA SER A 73 -7.60 11.52 -0.44
C SER A 73 -7.30 13.00 -0.67
N ALA A 74 -6.53 13.58 0.24
CA ALA A 74 -6.04 14.95 0.12
C ALA A 74 -4.52 14.97 0.02
N HIS A 75 -4.01 15.94 -0.73
CA HIS A 75 -2.59 16.22 -0.94
C HIS A 75 -2.36 17.70 -0.72
N GLY A 76 -1.43 18.04 0.15
CA GLY A 76 -1.13 19.43 0.49
C GLY A 76 0.32 19.64 0.88
N ALA A 77 0.64 20.87 1.28
CA ALA A 77 1.96 21.21 1.78
C ALA A 77 1.88 22.34 2.81
N VAL A 78 2.56 22.15 3.94
CA VAL A 78 2.67 23.16 5.00
C VAL A 78 4.12 23.63 5.17
N GLY A 79 4.28 24.92 5.48
CA GLY A 79 5.54 25.54 5.88
C GLY A 79 5.44 26.05 7.31
N ASP A 80 5.22 27.36 7.50
CA ASP A 80 4.82 27.96 8.80
C ASP A 80 3.29 28.18 8.89
N GLY A 81 2.53 27.45 8.09
CA GLY A 81 1.09 27.60 7.90
C GLY A 81 0.33 26.36 8.34
N LYS A 82 -1.01 26.46 8.27
CA LYS A 82 -1.92 25.42 8.71
C LYS A 82 -2.99 25.15 7.66
N ASP A 83 -3.20 23.87 7.40
CA ASP A 83 -4.29 23.36 6.60
C ASP A 83 -5.27 22.60 7.49
N ALA A 84 -6.55 22.61 7.12
CA ALA A 84 -7.56 21.82 7.80
C ALA A 84 -8.52 21.17 6.82
N TYR A 85 -9.05 20.02 7.22
CA TYR A 85 -10.00 19.22 6.46
C TYR A 85 -11.09 18.71 7.38
N THR A 86 -12.29 18.59 6.85
CA THR A 86 -13.42 17.96 7.52
C THR A 86 -13.82 16.73 6.73
N PHE A 87 -14.02 15.61 7.43
CA PHE A 87 -14.34 14.34 6.78
C PHE A 87 -15.23 13.44 7.63
N THR A 88 -15.69 12.34 7.04
CA THR A 88 -16.45 11.29 7.73
C THR A 88 -15.73 9.96 7.67
N GLY A 89 -15.99 9.05 8.62
CA GLY A 89 -15.29 7.77 8.72
C GLY A 89 -13.87 7.91 9.28
N GLU A 90 -13.04 6.87 9.13
CA GLU A 90 -11.71 6.84 9.74
C GLU A 90 -10.62 7.49 8.88
N LEU A 91 -9.53 7.94 9.52
CA LEU A 91 -8.29 8.33 8.85
C LEU A 91 -7.46 7.06 8.56
N SER A 92 -7.49 6.58 7.33
CA SER A 92 -6.96 5.27 6.93
C SER A 92 -5.44 5.26 6.75
N SER A 93 -4.89 6.24 6.05
CA SER A 93 -3.44 6.40 5.84
C SER A 93 -3.01 7.85 5.98
N PHE A 94 -1.74 8.08 6.30
CA PHE A 94 -1.14 9.41 6.32
C PHE A 94 0.36 9.32 6.06
N ASP A 95 0.83 9.98 5.01
CA ASP A 95 2.25 10.13 4.67
C ASP A 95 2.64 11.61 4.65
N PHE A 96 3.90 11.88 4.94
CA PHE A 96 4.50 13.20 4.75
C PHE A 96 5.98 13.09 4.39
N ASP A 97 6.40 13.94 3.46
CA ASP A 97 7.79 14.05 3.04
C ASP A 97 8.25 15.50 3.10
N GLY A 98 9.45 15.71 3.65
CA GLY A 98 10.01 17.03 3.86
C GLY A 98 10.98 17.11 5.02
N LEU A 99 11.67 18.25 5.08
CA LEU A 99 12.62 18.56 6.16
C LEU A 99 11.97 19.36 7.30
N GLY A 100 10.74 19.85 7.11
CA GLY A 100 9.99 20.59 8.12
C GLY A 100 9.30 19.66 9.11
N GLU A 101 9.11 20.16 10.32
CA GLU A 101 8.32 19.47 11.34
C GLU A 101 6.83 19.73 11.08
N ILE A 102 5.99 18.73 11.34
CA ILE A 102 4.53 18.89 11.28
C ILE A 102 3.89 18.42 12.60
N ASN A 103 2.80 19.08 13.00
CA ASN A 103 1.91 18.62 14.05
C ASN A 103 0.54 18.34 13.42
N VAL A 104 0.10 17.09 13.54
CA VAL A 104 -1.18 16.66 12.97
C VAL A 104 -2.14 16.35 14.11
N LEU A 105 -3.27 17.04 14.11
CA LEU A 105 -4.34 16.88 15.09
C LEU A 105 -5.57 16.29 14.42
N LEU A 106 -6.16 15.26 15.04
CA LEU A 106 -7.46 14.70 14.69
C LEU A 106 -8.42 15.03 15.83
N ASP A 107 -9.45 15.81 15.55
CA ASP A 107 -10.42 16.33 16.52
C ASP A 107 -9.77 17.05 17.71
N GLY A 108 -8.68 17.77 17.44
CA GLY A 108 -7.93 18.54 18.44
C GLY A 108 -6.91 17.73 19.25
N GLU A 109 -6.86 16.41 19.08
CA GLU A 109 -5.91 15.52 19.75
C GLU A 109 -4.82 15.03 18.77
N PRO A 110 -3.63 14.61 19.23
CA PRO A 110 -2.59 14.09 18.34
C PRO A 110 -3.10 12.94 17.47
N ALA A 111 -3.00 13.08 16.14
CA ALA A 111 -3.52 12.09 15.18
C ALA A 111 -2.69 10.80 15.13
N HIS A 112 -1.53 10.78 15.78
CA HIS A 112 -0.59 9.66 15.83
C HIS A 112 -0.22 9.11 14.44
N VAL A 113 -0.03 9.99 13.45
CA VAL A 113 0.20 9.63 12.04
C VAL A 113 1.37 8.67 11.82
N GLY A 114 2.45 8.75 12.63
CA GLY A 114 3.57 7.81 12.54
C GLY A 114 3.29 6.38 13.02
N ASN A 115 2.07 6.09 13.47
CA ASN A 115 1.58 4.74 13.77
C ASN A 115 0.52 4.28 12.75
N ARG A 116 0.30 5.06 11.69
CA ARG A 116 -0.62 4.74 10.61
C ARG A 116 0.19 4.30 9.38
N PRO A 117 -0.42 3.49 8.50
CA PRO A 117 0.19 3.20 7.22
C PRO A 117 0.37 4.45 6.38
N ASP A 118 1.42 4.47 5.55
CA ASP A 118 1.73 5.60 4.68
C ASP A 118 0.68 5.75 3.54
N HIS A 119 0.26 4.63 2.93
CA HIS A 119 -0.51 4.64 1.70
C HIS A 119 -1.81 3.83 1.76
N THR A 120 -2.80 4.25 0.98
CA THR A 120 -4.01 3.47 0.68
C THR A 120 -4.07 3.13 -0.82
N LEU A 121 -4.01 1.85 -1.15
CA LEU A 121 -4.32 1.29 -2.47
C LEU A 121 -5.83 1.03 -2.56
N VAL A 122 -6.47 1.54 -3.61
CA VAL A 122 -7.89 1.28 -3.90
C VAL A 122 -8.00 0.66 -5.28
N ILE A 123 -8.75 -0.44 -5.37
CA ILE A 123 -9.01 -1.20 -6.59
C ILE A 123 -10.52 -1.25 -6.77
N GLU A 124 -11.02 -0.59 -7.81
CA GLU A 124 -12.45 -0.56 -8.14
C GLU A 124 -12.69 -1.37 -9.42
N GLY A 125 -13.60 -2.35 -9.36
CA GLY A 125 -13.94 -3.18 -10.52
C GLY A 125 -15.15 -2.66 -11.30
N PHE A 126 -15.13 -2.86 -12.62
CA PHE A 126 -16.24 -2.58 -13.51
C PHE A 126 -16.56 -3.81 -14.37
N GLY A 127 -17.77 -4.36 -14.20
CA GLY A 127 -18.30 -5.38 -15.09
C GLY A 127 -18.06 -6.82 -14.62
N THR A 128 -17.08 -7.50 -15.19
CA THR A 128 -16.78 -8.91 -14.92
C THR A 128 -15.85 -9.07 -13.72
N THR A 129 -15.92 -10.22 -13.05
CA THR A 129 -14.96 -10.56 -12.00
C THR A 129 -13.55 -10.52 -12.59
N THR A 130 -12.71 -9.70 -11.99
CA THR A 130 -11.35 -9.39 -12.43
C THR A 130 -10.40 -9.71 -11.29
N PRO A 131 -9.75 -10.87 -11.32
CA PRO A 131 -8.68 -11.19 -10.39
C PRO A 131 -7.52 -10.20 -10.55
N TYR A 132 -6.87 -9.88 -9.44
CA TYR A 132 -5.64 -9.12 -9.39
C TYR A 132 -4.67 -9.73 -8.39
N SER A 133 -3.39 -9.43 -8.57
CA SER A 133 -2.35 -9.72 -7.60
C SER A 133 -1.33 -8.58 -7.55
N PHE A 134 -0.73 -8.35 -6.39
CA PHE A 134 0.28 -7.32 -6.23
C PHE A 134 1.27 -7.63 -5.11
N VAL A 135 2.40 -6.92 -5.13
CA VAL A 135 3.46 -7.04 -4.11
C VAL A 135 3.81 -5.66 -3.58
N ILE A 136 4.01 -5.56 -2.26
CA ILE A 136 4.57 -4.37 -1.62
C ILE A 136 6.06 -4.61 -1.44
N GLY A 137 6.90 -3.67 -1.90
CA GLY A 137 8.36 -3.84 -1.90
C GLY A 137 8.98 -3.86 -0.50
N LYS A 138 8.19 -3.52 0.54
CA LYS A 138 8.60 -3.57 1.94
C LYS A 138 7.39 -3.81 2.85
N GLY A 139 7.34 -4.99 3.46
CA GLY A 139 6.24 -5.37 4.34
C GLY A 139 5.07 -5.95 3.57
N THR A 140 3.90 -5.94 4.19
CA THR A 140 2.66 -6.50 3.63
C THR A 140 1.57 -5.44 3.59
N ALA A 141 0.58 -5.66 2.75
CA ALA A 141 -0.63 -4.86 2.76
C ALA A 141 -1.64 -5.43 3.77
N SER A 142 -2.48 -4.57 4.34
CA SER A 142 -3.62 -4.98 5.17
C SER A 142 -4.90 -4.52 4.50
N GLN A 143 -5.91 -5.39 4.44
CA GLN A 143 -7.23 -5.00 3.95
C GLN A 143 -7.78 -3.81 4.75
N SER A 144 -8.51 -2.93 4.08
CA SER A 144 -9.09 -1.72 4.65
C SER A 144 -10.50 -1.52 4.11
N ASP A 145 -11.35 -0.92 4.93
CA ASP A 145 -12.69 -0.44 4.54
C ASP A 145 -12.65 1.01 4.00
N ALA A 146 -11.45 1.56 3.80
CA ALA A 146 -11.26 2.86 3.17
C ALA A 146 -12.01 2.92 1.84
N CYS A 147 -12.60 4.08 1.54
CA CYS A 147 -13.36 4.28 0.33
C CYS A 147 -14.56 3.30 0.13
N ASP A 148 -15.28 2.96 1.20
CA ASP A 148 -16.38 1.98 1.22
C ASP A 148 -15.97 0.59 0.70
N ALA A 149 -14.67 0.27 0.78
CA ALA A 149 -14.18 -1.01 0.33
C ALA A 149 -14.66 -2.15 1.22
N SER A 150 -14.70 -3.34 0.65
CA SER A 150 -15.05 -4.53 1.39
C SER A 150 -13.84 -5.09 2.14
N VAL A 151 -14.05 -5.53 3.38
CA VAL A 151 -13.07 -6.33 4.14
C VAL A 151 -13.68 -7.71 4.32
N ASN A 152 -13.11 -8.70 3.65
CA ASN A 152 -13.65 -10.05 3.62
C ASN A 152 -12.58 -11.10 3.28
N ASP A 153 -12.89 -12.37 3.56
CA ASP A 153 -11.92 -13.47 3.44
C ASP A 153 -11.65 -13.93 1.98
N SER A 154 -12.20 -13.23 0.97
CA SER A 154 -11.98 -13.59 -0.44
C SER A 154 -10.60 -13.16 -0.94
N ASP A 155 -10.00 -12.15 -0.32
CA ASP A 155 -8.64 -11.74 -0.65
C ASP A 155 -7.65 -12.39 0.31
N GLN A 156 -6.47 -12.71 -0.21
CA GLN A 156 -5.43 -13.39 0.53
C GLN A 156 -4.15 -12.57 0.49
N THR A 157 -3.59 -12.32 1.68
CA THR A 157 -2.27 -11.71 1.83
C THR A 157 -1.32 -12.76 2.40
N THR A 158 -0.18 -12.92 1.75
CA THR A 158 0.96 -13.74 2.18
C THR A 158 2.17 -12.85 2.39
N ASP A 159 3.30 -13.44 2.82
CA ASP A 159 4.57 -12.73 2.89
C ASP A 159 5.13 -12.33 1.50
N PHE A 160 4.57 -12.88 0.42
CA PHE A 160 5.08 -12.69 -0.94
C PHE A 160 4.19 -11.77 -1.79
N GLY A 161 2.92 -11.60 -1.44
CA GLY A 161 2.00 -10.78 -2.20
C GLY A 161 0.58 -10.79 -1.64
N THR A 162 -0.30 -10.07 -2.31
CA THR A 162 -1.74 -10.07 -2.06
C THR A 162 -2.49 -10.35 -3.35
N GLY A 163 -3.43 -11.28 -3.31
CA GLY A 163 -4.33 -11.62 -4.40
C GLY A 163 -5.79 -11.41 -3.99
N GLY A 164 -6.62 -10.99 -4.95
CA GLY A 164 -8.04 -10.74 -4.73
C GLY A 164 -8.80 -10.63 -6.05
N ALA A 165 -10.07 -10.27 -6.00
CA ALA A 165 -10.87 -10.06 -7.21
C ALA A 165 -12.02 -9.08 -7.01
N VAL A 166 -12.04 -8.04 -7.83
CA VAL A 166 -13.17 -7.10 -7.91
C VAL A 166 -14.11 -7.43 -9.06
N ARG A 167 -15.36 -6.99 -8.98
CA ARG A 167 -16.33 -7.08 -10.09
C ARG A 167 -17.03 -5.75 -10.36
N SER A 168 -17.84 -5.30 -9.41
CA SER A 168 -18.53 -4.01 -9.42
C SER A 168 -18.43 -3.32 -8.06
N GLY A 169 -17.46 -3.77 -7.27
CA GLY A 169 -17.20 -3.32 -5.91
C GLY A 169 -15.75 -2.84 -5.82
N THR A 170 -15.39 -2.48 -4.60
CA THR A 170 -14.11 -1.86 -4.28
C THR A 170 -13.42 -2.69 -3.21
N ASP A 171 -12.16 -2.97 -3.44
CA ASP A 171 -11.25 -3.50 -2.42
C ASP A 171 -10.21 -2.41 -2.13
N ALA A 172 -9.82 -2.29 -0.86
CA ALA A 172 -8.81 -1.33 -0.44
C ALA A 172 -7.82 -1.98 0.50
N TYR A 173 -6.58 -1.50 0.43
CA TYR A 173 -5.50 -1.98 1.25
C TYR A 173 -4.66 -0.81 1.74
N VAL A 174 -4.23 -0.87 2.99
CA VAL A 174 -3.26 0.07 3.56
C VAL A 174 -1.89 -0.59 3.68
N TYR A 175 -0.83 0.14 3.37
CA TYR A 175 0.53 -0.38 3.38
C TYR A 175 1.59 0.72 3.58
N ASP A 176 2.79 0.31 3.97
CA ASP A 176 3.99 1.16 4.04
C ASP A 176 4.91 0.87 2.85
N GLY A 177 5.75 1.84 2.47
CA GLY A 177 6.70 1.66 1.37
C GLY A 177 6.06 1.85 0.00
N PHE A 178 6.23 0.91 -0.93
CA PHE A 178 5.79 1.13 -2.32
C PHE A 178 5.22 -0.11 -3.00
N LEU A 179 4.28 0.10 -3.92
CA LEU A 179 3.72 -0.93 -4.79
C LEU A 179 4.79 -1.40 -5.80
N GLN A 180 5.32 -2.61 -5.61
CA GLN A 180 6.43 -3.19 -6.36
C GLN A 180 5.99 -3.74 -7.72
N SER A 181 4.93 -4.54 -7.73
CA SER A 181 4.31 -5.13 -8.91
C SER A 181 2.79 -5.13 -8.77
N PHE A 182 2.09 -5.17 -9.90
CA PHE A 182 0.64 -5.29 -9.93
C PHE A 182 0.21 -5.92 -11.26
N ASP A 183 -0.53 -7.03 -11.19
CA ASP A 183 -1.13 -7.72 -12.32
C ASP A 183 -2.65 -7.85 -12.13
N PHE A 184 -3.39 -7.86 -13.23
CA PHE A 184 -4.82 -8.14 -13.23
C PHE A 184 -5.25 -8.77 -14.55
N ASP A 185 -6.31 -9.57 -14.51
CA ASP A 185 -6.82 -10.22 -15.70
C ASP A 185 -7.39 -9.18 -16.68
N ARG A 186 -6.79 -9.08 -17.88
CA ARG A 186 -7.04 -8.00 -18.85
C ARG A 186 -8.39 -7.99 -19.58
N PRO A 187 -9.25 -9.04 -19.61
CA PRO A 187 -10.64 -8.84 -20.03
C PRO A 187 -11.43 -8.03 -18.98
N GLY A 188 -10.90 -7.89 -17.76
CA GLY A 188 -11.45 -7.06 -16.71
C GLY A 188 -11.17 -5.57 -16.88
N GLU A 189 -12.10 -4.75 -16.41
CA GLU A 189 -11.93 -3.30 -16.31
C GLU A 189 -11.82 -2.94 -14.84
N ILE A 190 -10.67 -2.38 -14.43
CA ILE A 190 -10.45 -1.89 -13.07
C ILE A 190 -9.89 -0.46 -13.10
N ASN A 191 -10.19 0.30 -12.05
CA ASN A 191 -9.51 1.55 -11.73
C ASN A 191 -8.67 1.33 -10.48
N VAL A 192 -7.38 1.67 -10.55
CA VAL A 192 -6.43 1.46 -9.45
C VAL A 192 -5.80 2.77 -9.07
N THR A 193 -5.95 3.15 -7.81
CA THR A 193 -5.38 4.39 -7.26
C THR A 193 -4.57 4.15 -6.01
N ILE A 194 -3.52 4.93 -5.81
CA ILE A 194 -2.79 5.04 -4.55
C ILE A 194 -3.03 6.46 -4.03
N ASP A 195 -3.58 6.57 -2.83
CA ASP A 195 -3.97 7.84 -2.21
C ASP A 195 -4.80 8.72 -3.17
N GLY A 196 -5.76 8.08 -3.87
CA GLY A 196 -6.66 8.74 -4.82
C GLY A 196 -6.05 9.12 -6.18
N GLU A 197 -4.72 9.08 -6.33
CA GLU A 197 -4.06 9.29 -7.63
C GLU A 197 -3.88 7.98 -8.40
N ALA A 198 -3.84 8.04 -9.73
CA ALA A 198 -3.69 6.85 -10.56
C ALA A 198 -2.42 6.07 -10.21
N ALA A 199 -2.56 4.79 -9.85
CA ALA A 199 -1.44 3.95 -9.41
C ALA A 199 -0.46 3.61 -10.54
N HIS A 200 -0.85 3.90 -11.80
CA HIS A 200 -0.07 3.64 -13.00
C HIS A 200 0.38 2.17 -13.13
N VAL A 201 -0.50 1.22 -12.78
CA VAL A 201 -0.19 -0.22 -12.75
C VAL A 201 0.37 -0.74 -14.08
N GLY A 202 -0.12 -0.27 -15.24
CA GLY A 202 0.46 -0.62 -16.56
C GLY A 202 1.84 -0.02 -16.88
N ARG A 203 2.49 0.67 -15.94
CA ARG A 203 3.88 1.14 -16.02
C ARG A 203 4.78 0.49 -14.96
N ARG A 204 4.20 -0.32 -14.08
CA ARG A 204 4.91 -1.13 -13.09
C ARG A 204 5.17 -2.51 -13.69
N PRO A 205 6.11 -3.29 -13.13
CA PRO A 205 6.18 -4.71 -13.45
C PRO A 205 4.85 -5.39 -13.15
N ASP A 206 4.45 -6.31 -14.01
CA ASP A 206 3.25 -7.11 -13.78
C ASP A 206 3.44 -7.99 -12.52
N ARG A 207 4.61 -8.64 -12.41
CA ARG A 207 4.85 -9.68 -11.41
C ARG A 207 6.21 -9.56 -10.72
N THR A 208 6.27 -10.05 -9.48
CA THR A 208 7.49 -10.27 -8.72
C THR A 208 7.66 -11.78 -8.49
N LEU A 209 8.75 -12.35 -8.99
CA LEU A 209 9.12 -13.75 -8.74
C LEU A 209 10.07 -13.81 -7.55
N THR A 210 9.71 -14.52 -6.49
CA THR A 210 10.60 -14.84 -5.37
C THR A 210 10.90 -16.32 -5.40
N ILE A 211 12.19 -16.67 -5.44
CA ILE A 211 12.70 -18.04 -5.38
C ILE A 211 13.46 -18.15 -4.06
N ALA A 212 13.01 -19.00 -3.15
CA ALA A 212 13.66 -19.23 -1.86
C ALA A 212 14.26 -20.63 -1.81
N GLY A 213 15.51 -20.72 -1.38
CA GLY A 213 16.18 -21.98 -1.09
C GLY A 213 15.57 -22.69 0.11
N ASP A 214 15.74 -24.02 0.15
CA ASP A 214 15.42 -24.86 1.30
C ASP A 214 16.57 -25.86 1.54
N GLY A 215 17.74 -25.33 1.88
CA GLY A 215 18.91 -26.14 2.26
C GLY A 215 20.00 -26.24 1.19
N GLU A 216 19.94 -27.25 0.31
CA GLU A 216 21.03 -27.50 -0.64
C GLU A 216 21.03 -26.53 -1.84
N TYR A 217 22.20 -26.38 -2.46
CA TYR A 217 22.37 -25.55 -3.66
C TYR A 217 21.42 -26.01 -4.77
N THR A 218 20.51 -25.12 -5.16
CA THR A 218 19.46 -25.38 -6.13
C THR A 218 19.62 -24.41 -7.29
N PRO A 219 20.20 -24.85 -8.43
CA PRO A 219 20.19 -24.05 -9.63
C PRO A 219 18.76 -24.00 -10.19
N TYR A 220 18.39 -22.88 -10.78
CA TYR A 220 17.13 -22.73 -11.49
C TYR A 220 17.34 -21.97 -12.79
N GLU A 221 16.41 -22.18 -13.72
CA GLU A 221 16.27 -21.40 -14.93
C GLU A 221 14.79 -21.10 -15.14
N PHE A 222 14.47 -19.89 -15.58
CA PHE A 222 13.11 -19.51 -15.88
C PHE A 222 13.02 -18.54 -17.05
N SER A 223 11.91 -18.60 -17.80
CA SER A 223 11.64 -17.73 -18.95
C SER A 223 10.25 -17.09 -18.84
N VAL A 224 10.11 -15.84 -19.27
CA VAL A 224 8.83 -15.11 -19.25
C VAL A 224 8.32 -14.76 -20.65
N SER A 225 7.02 -14.56 -20.82
CA SER A 225 6.44 -14.15 -22.11
C SER A 225 6.74 -12.68 -22.46
N GLY A 226 7.00 -11.85 -21.44
CA GLY A 226 7.36 -10.44 -21.59
C GLY A 226 8.86 -10.20 -21.43
N SER A 227 9.24 -9.42 -20.42
CA SER A 227 10.63 -9.04 -20.18
C SER A 227 10.96 -8.97 -18.71
N ILE A 228 12.22 -9.28 -18.36
CA ILE A 228 12.73 -9.10 -17.01
C ILE A 228 12.94 -7.60 -16.76
N ARG A 229 12.24 -7.06 -15.77
CA ARG A 229 12.23 -5.63 -15.42
C ARG A 229 13.35 -5.24 -14.47
N GLY A 230 13.71 -6.14 -13.56
CA GLY A 230 14.70 -5.84 -12.55
C GLY A 230 15.03 -7.03 -11.65
N ILE A 231 16.18 -6.90 -11.00
CA ILE A 231 16.65 -7.81 -9.96
C ILE A 231 16.56 -7.04 -8.64
N ILE A 232 15.85 -7.59 -7.66
CA ILE A 232 15.64 -6.96 -6.34
C ILE A 232 16.62 -7.51 -5.32
N GLU A 233 16.72 -8.84 -5.22
CA GLU A 233 17.54 -9.56 -4.25
C GLU A 233 18.16 -10.76 -4.94
N ILE A 234 19.41 -11.09 -4.58
CA ILE A 234 20.13 -12.27 -5.08
C ILE A 234 20.96 -12.82 -3.93
N ASP A 235 20.78 -14.10 -3.64
CA ASP A 235 21.63 -14.91 -2.77
C ASP A 235 22.99 -15.13 -3.42
N GLU A 236 24.05 -15.08 -2.61
CA GLU A 236 25.50 -15.22 -2.87
C GLU A 236 26.07 -15.26 -4.32
N GLU A 237 25.49 -16.02 -5.25
CA GLU A 237 25.85 -16.12 -6.67
C GLU A 237 25.03 -15.19 -7.58
N ARG A 238 25.72 -14.38 -8.40
CA ARG A 238 25.05 -13.52 -9.39
C ARG A 238 24.25 -14.36 -10.40
N ALA A 239 22.96 -14.10 -10.48
CA ALA A 239 22.13 -14.56 -11.59
C ALA A 239 22.59 -13.97 -12.93
N ILE A 240 22.41 -14.77 -13.98
CA ILE A 240 22.64 -14.39 -15.38
C ILE A 240 21.27 -14.08 -15.98
N VAL A 241 21.06 -12.81 -16.33
CA VAL A 241 19.84 -12.36 -17.01
C VAL A 241 20.13 -12.15 -18.48
N ASP A 242 19.53 -12.99 -19.32
CA ASP A 242 19.49 -12.85 -20.79
C ASP A 242 18.02 -12.80 -21.21
N SER A 243 17.37 -11.66 -20.93
CA SER A 243 15.92 -11.49 -21.06
C SER A 243 15.39 -12.04 -22.40
N PRO A 244 14.33 -12.87 -22.39
CA PRO A 244 13.39 -13.09 -21.28
C PRO A 244 13.77 -14.22 -20.31
N THR A 245 14.98 -14.76 -20.39
CA THR A 245 15.43 -15.90 -19.59
C THR A 245 16.38 -15.46 -18.48
N VAL A 246 16.30 -16.14 -17.34
CA VAL A 246 17.19 -15.97 -16.19
C VAL A 246 17.67 -17.34 -15.74
N SER A 247 18.97 -17.47 -15.51
CA SER A 247 19.55 -18.62 -14.84
C SER A 247 20.22 -18.14 -13.55
N GLY A 248 19.97 -18.83 -12.43
CA GLY A 248 20.49 -18.49 -11.12
C GLY A 248 20.53 -19.69 -10.19
N ALA A 249 20.79 -19.46 -8.91
CA ALA A 249 20.77 -20.51 -7.90
C ALA A 249 20.50 -19.92 -6.51
N VAL A 250 19.78 -20.68 -5.69
CA VAL A 250 19.57 -20.38 -4.27
C VAL A 250 20.15 -21.49 -3.41
N SER A 251 20.56 -21.16 -2.19
CA SER A 251 21.03 -22.15 -1.22
C SER A 251 20.65 -21.76 0.21
N GLY A 252 20.68 -22.71 1.15
CA GLY A 252 20.29 -22.46 2.54
C GLY A 252 18.88 -21.85 2.63
N ASP A 253 18.78 -20.69 3.30
CA ASP A 253 17.56 -19.88 3.39
C ASP A 253 17.60 -18.66 2.43
N GLY A 254 18.51 -18.68 1.45
CA GLY A 254 18.75 -17.60 0.50
C GLY A 254 17.58 -17.34 -0.43
N ARG A 255 17.49 -16.12 -0.94
CA ARG A 255 16.40 -15.67 -1.81
C ARG A 255 16.90 -14.92 -3.03
N ASP A 256 16.34 -15.27 -4.17
CA ASP A 256 16.47 -14.51 -5.40
C ASP A 256 15.11 -13.92 -5.76
N THR A 257 15.07 -12.62 -6.03
CA THR A 257 13.83 -11.90 -6.31
C THR A 257 13.97 -11.06 -7.58
N TYR A 258 13.02 -11.26 -8.50
CA TYR A 258 12.96 -10.62 -9.81
C TYR A 258 11.64 -9.93 -10.03
N THR A 259 11.63 -8.88 -10.84
CA THR A 259 10.40 -8.32 -11.41
C THR A 259 10.35 -8.55 -12.90
N TYR A 260 9.17 -8.81 -13.43
CA TYR A 260 8.98 -9.10 -14.85
C TYR A 260 7.59 -8.70 -15.34
N ASP A 261 7.48 -8.58 -16.67
CA ASP A 261 6.20 -8.40 -17.37
C ASP A 261 5.76 -9.71 -18.03
N GLY A 262 4.45 -9.85 -18.20
CA GLY A 262 3.83 -11.05 -18.78
C GLY A 262 3.77 -12.21 -17.79
N ASP A 263 3.74 -13.41 -18.34
CA ASP A 263 3.56 -14.66 -17.62
C ASP A 263 4.86 -15.45 -17.57
N LEU A 264 5.01 -16.29 -16.56
CA LEU A 264 6.02 -17.33 -16.60
C LEU A 264 5.68 -18.32 -17.72
N THR A 265 6.70 -18.78 -18.45
CA THR A 265 6.54 -19.67 -19.61
C THR A 265 7.38 -20.93 -19.51
N GLU A 266 8.40 -20.91 -18.65
CA GLU A 266 9.26 -22.04 -18.36
C GLU A 266 9.84 -21.84 -16.96
N LEU A 267 9.94 -22.92 -16.19
CA LEU A 267 10.58 -22.95 -14.88
C LEU A 267 11.20 -24.32 -14.67
N THR A 268 12.52 -24.36 -14.50
CA THR A 268 13.27 -25.61 -14.31
C THR A 268 14.17 -25.49 -13.08
N TYR A 269 14.19 -26.54 -12.27
CA TYR A 269 15.14 -26.79 -11.18
C TYR A 269 15.26 -28.32 -11.00
N PRO A 270 16.35 -28.84 -10.40
CA PRO A 270 16.52 -30.28 -10.19
C PRO A 270 15.39 -30.91 -9.35
N ASP A 271 14.94 -32.11 -9.74
CA ASP A 271 13.84 -32.84 -9.08
C ASP A 271 14.15 -33.25 -7.62
N ASP A 272 15.44 -33.36 -7.28
CA ASP A 272 15.92 -33.66 -5.92
C ASP A 272 16.02 -32.41 -5.04
N CYS A 273 15.75 -31.23 -5.60
CA CYS A 273 15.59 -29.97 -4.91
C CYS A 273 14.12 -29.55 -4.86
N SER A 274 13.75 -28.69 -3.91
CA SER A 274 12.38 -28.19 -3.80
C SER A 274 12.40 -26.75 -3.28
N PRO A 275 12.84 -25.79 -4.12
CA PRO A 275 12.78 -24.38 -3.75
C PRO A 275 11.31 -23.97 -3.59
N VAL A 276 11.05 -23.02 -2.70
CA VAL A 276 9.73 -22.41 -2.56
C VAL A 276 9.69 -21.21 -3.49
N ILE A 277 8.81 -21.27 -4.50
CA ILE A 277 8.75 -20.24 -5.54
C ILE A 277 7.37 -19.60 -5.53
N HIS A 278 7.35 -18.27 -5.48
CA HIS A 278 6.15 -17.47 -5.58
C HIS A 278 6.23 -16.48 -6.74
N SER A 279 5.15 -16.36 -7.49
CA SER A 279 4.93 -15.27 -8.44
C SER A 279 3.80 -14.39 -7.92
N ASN A 280 4.12 -13.18 -7.45
CA ASN A 280 3.25 -12.41 -6.57
C ASN A 280 2.80 -13.26 -5.36
N ASP A 281 1.50 -13.42 -5.13
CA ASP A 281 0.93 -14.23 -4.05
C ASP A 281 0.89 -15.74 -4.36
N GLU A 282 0.94 -16.12 -5.63
CA GLU A 282 0.75 -17.50 -6.10
C GLU A 282 2.02 -18.35 -5.92
N VAL A 283 1.87 -19.56 -5.38
CA VAL A 283 2.93 -20.59 -5.39
C VAL A 283 3.01 -21.19 -6.79
N VAL A 284 4.21 -21.23 -7.38
CA VAL A 284 4.43 -21.82 -8.71
C VAL A 284 5.46 -22.94 -8.65
N THR A 285 5.31 -23.93 -9.53
CA THR A 285 6.17 -25.11 -9.62
C THR A 285 6.61 -25.35 -11.06
N SER A 286 7.66 -26.16 -11.26
CA SER A 286 8.10 -26.55 -12.61
C SER A 286 7.05 -27.31 -13.40
N THR A 287 6.07 -27.95 -12.75
CA THR A 287 5.01 -28.71 -13.44
C THR A 287 3.88 -27.85 -14.00
N ASP A 288 3.85 -26.56 -13.67
CA ASP A 288 2.83 -25.63 -14.14
C ASP A 288 3.13 -25.12 -15.58
N TYR A 289 4.32 -25.41 -16.12
CA TYR A 289 4.85 -24.85 -17.38
C TYR A 289 5.46 -25.92 -18.31
#